data_AF-A0A960PE03-F1
#
_entry.id   AF-A0A960PE03-F1
#
_cell.length_a   1.000
_cell.length_b   1.000
_cell.length_c   1.000
_cell.angle_alpha   90.00
_cell.angle_beta   90.00
_cell.angle_gamma   90.00
#
_symmetry.space_group_name_H-M   'P 1'
#
loop_
_entity.id
_entity.type
_entity.pdbx_description
1 polymer ?
#
loop_
_entity_poly.entity_id
_entity_poly.type
_entity_poly.pdbx_seq_one_letter_code
_entity_poly.pdbx_strand_id
1 'polypeptide(L)' 'EDLTGWSIDDQGGGEAEEAASLFDKLEKVIVPLFYKDPDGFANVMRTSIALNGSFFNTQRMLLQYIFNAYATAARV' A
#
# COMPACT_ATOMS: atom_id res chain seq x y z
N GLU A 1 -1.12 -2.58 -10.45
CA GLU A 1 -2.16 -2.29 -9.43
C GLU A 1 -3.11 -3.46 -9.33
N ASP A 2 -3.86 -3.57 -8.24
CA ASP A 2 -4.92 -4.55 -7.96
C ASP A 2 -4.48 -6.03 -7.83
N LEU A 3 -3.20 -6.34 -8.04
CA LEU A 3 -2.64 -7.70 -7.93
C LEU A 3 -1.87 -7.93 -6.62
N THR A 4 -1.06 -6.95 -6.20
CA THR A 4 -0.24 -6.98 -4.96
C THR A 4 -0.74 -6.00 -3.90
N GLY A 5 -1.90 -5.38 -4.14
CA GLY A 5 -2.46 -4.30 -3.34
C GLY A 5 -3.12 -3.22 -4.21
N TRP A 6 -3.61 -2.19 -3.54
CA TRP A 6 -4.28 -1.05 -4.15
C TRP A 6 -3.48 0.22 -3.89
N SER A 7 -3.29 1.01 -4.93
CA SER A 7 -2.84 2.40 -4.81
C SER A 7 -4.02 3.26 -4.37
N ILE A 8 -3.73 4.23 -3.51
CA ILE A 8 -4.57 5.40 -3.32
C ILE A 8 -3.96 6.45 -4.22
N ASP A 9 -4.75 6.96 -5.14
CA ASP A 9 -4.26 7.91 -6.14
C ASP A 9 -3.89 9.22 -5.42
N ASP A 10 -2.63 9.63 -5.54
CA ASP A 10 -2.14 10.92 -5.06
C ASP A 10 -2.13 11.89 -6.25
N GLN A 11 -3.28 12.49 -6.53
CA GLN A 11 -3.39 13.50 -7.59
C GLN A 11 -2.78 14.86 -7.18
N GLY A 12 -1.94 14.91 -6.13
CA GLY A 12 -1.45 16.17 -5.55
C GLY A 12 -2.55 16.98 -4.88
N GLY A 13 -3.65 16.31 -4.53
CA GLY A 13 -4.82 16.87 -3.88
C GLY A 13 -4.63 17.03 -2.38
N GLY A 14 -5.48 17.84 -1.75
CA GLY A 14 -5.50 17.95 -0.28
C GLY A 14 -6.00 16.67 0.40
N GLU A 15 -5.82 16.55 1.72
CA GLU A 15 -6.21 15.37 2.53
C GLU A 15 -7.64 14.87 2.26
N ALA A 16 -8.57 15.77 1.96
CA ALA A 16 -9.97 15.42 1.67
C ALA A 16 -10.13 14.65 0.33
N GLU A 17 -9.32 14.95 -0.68
CA GLU A 17 -9.35 14.29 -1.98
C GLU A 17 -8.71 12.90 -1.90
N GLU A 18 -7.61 12.77 -1.16
CA GLU A 18 -6.99 11.48 -0.86
C GLU A 18 -7.95 10.57 -0.08
N ALA A 19 -8.63 11.12 0.94
CA ALA A 19 -9.64 10.39 1.70
C ALA A 19 -10.80 9.93 0.79
N ALA A 20 -11.27 10.78 -0.11
CA ALA A 20 -12.32 10.42 -1.06
C ALA A 20 -11.87 9.26 -1.98
N SER A 21 -10.65 9.33 -2.53
CA SER A 21 -10.03 8.29 -3.35
C SER A 21 -9.95 6.94 -2.60
N LEU A 22 -9.53 6.98 -1.33
CA LEU A 22 -9.51 5.81 -0.46
C LEU A 22 -10.91 5.21 -0.27
N PHE A 23 -11.90 6.03 0.10
CA PHE A 23 -13.26 5.53 0.32
C PHE A 23 -13.89 4.98 -0.95
N ASP A 24 -13.66 5.61 -2.10
CA ASP A 24 -14.12 5.12 -3.39
C ASP A 24 -13.53 3.74 -3.71
N LYS A 25 -12.22 3.56 -3.49
CA LYS A 25 -11.56 2.27 -3.72
C LYS A 25 -12.07 1.20 -2.76
N LEU A 26 -12.31 1.56 -1.49
CA LEU A 26 -12.89 0.65 -0.50
C LEU A 26 -14.28 0.17 -0.93
N GLU A 27 -15.18 1.10 -1.24
CA GLU A 27 -16.58 0.80 -1.56
C GLU A 27 -16.71 0.00 -2.87
N LYS A 28 -15.98 0.41 -3.91
CA LYS A 28 -16.20 -0.10 -5.27
C LYS A 28 -15.36 -1.34 -5.58
N VAL A 29 -14.21 -1.52 -4.91
CA VAL A 29 -13.24 -2.58 -5.25
C VAL A 29 -13.02 -3.53 -4.07
N ILE A 30 -12.56 -3.02 -2.92
CA ILE A 30 -12.03 -3.86 -1.85
C ILE A 30 -13.15 -4.60 -1.11
N VAL A 31 -14.21 -3.89 -0.70
CA VAL A 31 -15.32 -4.48 0.06
C VAL A 31 -16.07 -5.53 -0.76
N PRO A 32 -16.43 -5.29 -2.03
CA PRO A 32 -17.06 -6.32 -2.86
C PRO A 32 -16.15 -7.54 -3.06
N LEU A 33 -14.85 -7.34 -3.33
CA LEU A 33 -13.90 -8.44 -3.50
C LEU A 33 -13.81 -9.29 -2.22
N PHE A 34 -13.65 -8.64 -1.06
CA PHE A 34 -13.52 -9.32 0.21
C PHE A 34 -14.75 -10.16 0.59
N TYR A 35 -15.96 -9.62 0.43
CA TYR A 35 -17.18 -10.29 0.86
C TYR A 35 -17.82 -11.21 -0.18
N LYS A 36 -17.62 -10.94 -1.47
CA LYS A 36 -18.32 -11.65 -2.56
C LYS A 36 -17.42 -12.56 -3.37
N ASP A 37 -16.09 -12.40 -3.29
CA ASP A 37 -15.12 -13.19 -4.04
C ASP A 37 -13.88 -13.55 -3.19
N PRO A 38 -14.01 -14.55 -2.29
CA PRO A 38 -12.92 -14.97 -1.42
C PRO A 38 -11.72 -15.55 -2.18
N ASP A 39 -11.94 -16.16 -3.36
CA ASP A 39 -10.85 -16.72 -4.16
C ASP A 39 -10.03 -15.62 -4.84
N GLY A 40 -10.69 -14.60 -5.37
CA GLY A 40 -10.05 -13.39 -5.89
C GLY A 40 -9.28 -12.65 -4.80
N PHE A 41 -9.87 -12.49 -3.62
CA PHE A 41 -9.17 -11.89 -2.48
C PHE A 41 -7.95 -12.72 -2.04
N ALA A 42 -8.07 -14.04 -1.99
CA ALA A 42 -6.96 -14.94 -1.69
C ALA A 42 -5.84 -14.88 -2.74
N ASN A 43 -6.18 -14.64 -4.00
CA ASN A 43 -5.20 -14.42 -5.05
C ASN A 43 -4.39 -13.14 -4.82
N VAL A 44 -5.04 -12.05 -4.42
CA VAL A 44 -4.36 -10.80 -4.04
C VAL A 44 -3.42 -11.03 -2.86
N MET A 45 -3.87 -11.73 -1.82
CA MET A 45 -3.03 -12.05 -0.65
C MET A 45 -1.78 -12.85 -1.04
N ARG A 46 -1.93 -13.95 -1.81
CA ARG A 46 -0.79 -14.79 -2.23
C ARG A 46 0.20 -14.02 -3.08
N THR A 47 -0.29 -13.23 -4.03
CA THR A 47 0.57 -12.43 -4.91
C THR A 47 1.30 -11.35 -4.13
N SER A 48 0.64 -10.73 -3.14
CA SER A 48 1.26 -9.76 -2.22
C SER A 48 2.40 -10.40 -1.42
N ILE A 49 2.22 -11.61 -0.88
CA ILE A 49 3.28 -12.32 -0.16
C ILE A 49 4.44 -12.68 -1.10
N ALA A 50 4.12 -13.23 -2.28
CA ALA A 50 5.12 -13.69 -3.24
C ALA A 50 5.99 -12.54 -3.79
N LEU A 51 5.38 -11.39 -4.10
CA LEU A 51 6.06 -10.28 -4.73
C LEU A 51 6.55 -9.22 -3.74
N ASN A 52 5.82 -8.95 -2.66
CA ASN A 52 6.24 -7.94 -1.67
C ASN A 52 7.06 -8.56 -0.52
N GLY A 53 6.81 -9.83 -0.17
CA GLY A 53 7.42 -10.47 1.00
C GLY A 53 8.94 -10.58 0.92
N SER A 54 9.50 -10.81 -0.26
CA SER A 54 10.96 -10.82 -0.48
C SER A 54 11.60 -9.44 -0.31
N PHE A 55 10.85 -8.37 -0.58
CA PHE A 55 11.29 -6.98 -0.38
C PHE A 55 11.01 -6.47 1.04
N PHE A 56 10.18 -7.15 1.83
CA PHE A 56 9.83 -6.73 3.19
C PHE A 56 10.77 -7.36 4.23
N ASN A 57 12.01 -6.87 4.28
CA ASN A 57 13.00 -7.28 5.28
C ASN A 57 13.23 -6.17 6.33
N THR A 58 13.25 -6.55 7.61
CA THR A 58 13.45 -5.62 8.75
C THR A 58 14.70 -4.77 8.61
N GLN A 59 15.82 -5.34 8.14
CA GLN A 59 17.06 -4.61 7.91
C GLN A 59 16.87 -3.53 6.85
N ARG A 60 16.24 -3.85 5.72
CA ARG A 60 15.95 -2.87 4.66
C ARG A 60 15.05 -1.75 5.19
N MET A 61 14.02 -2.10 5.96
CA MET A 61 13.09 -1.12 6.51
C MET A 61 13.74 -0.20 7.54
N LEU A 62 14.56 -0.75 8.45
CA LEU A 62 15.34 0.05 9.39
C LEU A 62 16.30 1.00 8.68
N LEU A 63 17.01 0.53 7.64
CA LEU A 63 17.90 1.39 6.85
C LEU A 63 17.11 2.53 6.20
N GLN A 64 15.96 2.24 5.57
CA GLN A 64 15.11 3.29 4.99
C GLN A 64 14.60 4.29 6.03
N TYR A 65 14.21 3.82 7.22
CA TYR A 65 13.78 4.69 8.29
C TYR A 65 14.91 5.63 8.75
N ILE A 66 16.12 5.09 8.96
CA ILE A 66 17.30 5.89 9.31
C ILE A 66 17.58 6.92 8.23
N PHE A 67 17.60 6.52 6.96
CA PHE A 67 17.89 7.44 5.85
C PHE A 67 16.84 8.55 5.72
N ASN A 68 15.55 8.20 5.75
CA ASN A 68 14.48 9.16 5.48
C ASN A 68 14.24 10.11 6.67
N ALA A 69 14.27 9.59 7.90
CA ALA A 69 13.93 10.37 9.08
C ALA A 69 15.14 11.08 9.72
N TYR A 70 16.35 10.50 9.63
CA TYR A 70 17.51 10.99 10.38
C TYR A 70 18.71 11.40 9.51
N ALA A 71 18.95 10.77 8.36
CA ALA A 71 20.08 11.15 7.51
C ALA A 71 19.89 12.52 6.84
N THR A 72 18.65 12.94 6.59
CA THR A 72 18.34 14.31 6.13
C THR A 72 18.59 15.35 7.22
N ALA A 73 18.34 14.99 8.50
CA ALA A 73 18.60 15.86 9.65
C ALA A 73 20.10 16.01 9.97
N ALA A 74 20.93 15.01 9.63
CA ALA A 74 22.37 15.03 9.82
C ALA A 74 23.16 15.74 8.71
N ARG A 75 22.47 16.27 7.69
CA ARG A 75 23.08 16.93 6.51
C ARG A 75 23.04 18.46 6.57
N VAL A 76 22.90 19.03 7.77
CA VAL A 76 23.04 20.46 8.09
C VAL A 76 24.32 20.69 8.88
#